data_AF-A0A1V6RIH6-F1
#
_entry.id   AF-A0A1V6RIH6-F1
#
_cell.length_a   1.000
_cell.length_b   1.000
_cell.length_c   1.000
_cell.angle_alpha   90.00
_cell.angle_beta   90.00
_cell.angle_gamma   90.00
#
_symmetry.space_group_name_H-M   'P 1'
#
loop_
_entity.id
_entity.type
_entity.pdbx_description
1 polymer ?
#
loop_
_entity_poly.entity_id
_entity_poly.type
_entity_poly.pdbx_seq_one_letter_code
_entity_poly.pdbx_strand_id
1 'polypeptide(L)'
;MEQPAFIFLNATGSSLSPPAAKRMRAHITKTNFAKRRQHAHPTRSEQKEQRKHQSQQLKESEEPKSNQLFTSLPPKSTSSKSARDATAFHRLQELVFLEGRHSPGSLSEAAWFDLIASDPVLTEASLAVAVRHWSPDNAWQLKACRHSYTAVHLIKQRITSTGTRTDGVLGAVTTLAFGATLEQDDVAWNVHIIGLAHMIKDRKSRAMTPPPSWMTDLVVQDSVNAIFNFPRLYHERILEALIDYNDQRIPRLKGICDSVIQLQKMIDSHHQHQFDATLVAREIEEPLAQLHYEVRALRAIDDVYVQATARAIELVLYLLWPSKSGAYLTLLAGELKETICRFPIKGCSYMNLTSFPLMIGAIAADEDSLPRAWFVDRLAQEVRAMQLRGWNRPLSLLQNKYYNNESSLMGQFKALWHELHHVANELED
;
A
#
# COMPACT_ATOMS: atom_id res chain seq x y z
N MET A 1 9.99 31.94 -18.79
CA MET A 1 10.37 30.72 -18.06
C MET A 1 9.10 29.96 -17.73
N GLU A 2 8.89 28.84 -18.43
CA GLU A 2 7.67 28.02 -18.35
C GLU A 2 7.65 27.19 -17.06
N GLN A 3 6.50 27.14 -16.38
CA GLN A 3 6.30 26.31 -15.20
C GLN A 3 6.18 24.83 -15.61
N PRO A 4 6.80 23.88 -14.89
CA PRO A 4 6.58 22.46 -15.13
C PRO A 4 5.12 22.10 -14.82
N ALA A 5 4.39 21.65 -15.83
CA ALA A 5 2.99 21.27 -15.72
C ALA A 5 2.85 19.94 -14.95
N PHE A 6 2.32 19.99 -13.73
CA PHE A 6 1.96 18.78 -12.98
C PHE A 6 0.74 18.11 -13.61
N ILE A 7 0.89 16.86 -14.04
CA ILE A 7 -0.22 16.04 -14.57
C ILE A 7 -1.07 15.56 -13.40
N PHE A 8 -2.02 16.38 -12.98
CA PHE A 8 -3.24 15.99 -12.28
C PHE A 8 -4.36 16.90 -12.77
N LEU A 9 -5.00 16.49 -13.86
CA LEU A 9 -5.78 17.40 -14.68
C LEU A 9 -7.23 17.52 -14.20
N ASN A 10 -7.55 18.76 -13.84
CA ASN A 10 -8.88 19.30 -13.76
C ASN A 10 -9.63 18.99 -15.07
N ALA A 11 -10.92 18.63 -15.01
CA ALA A 11 -11.71 18.21 -16.18
C ALA A 11 -11.98 19.31 -17.22
N THR A 12 -11.34 20.47 -17.10
CA THR A 12 -11.45 21.63 -17.98
C THR A 12 -10.11 22.36 -17.97
N GLY A 13 -9.29 22.16 -19.01
CA GLY A 13 -8.02 22.89 -19.18
C GLY A 13 -6.84 21.98 -19.53
N SER A 14 -6.16 22.33 -20.61
CA SER A 14 -5.07 21.67 -21.35
C SER A 14 -3.95 21.00 -20.52
N SER A 15 -3.85 19.65 -20.61
CA SER A 15 -2.60 18.90 -20.91
C SER A 15 -2.77 17.35 -20.90
N LEU A 16 -3.98 16.82 -21.12
CA LEU A 16 -4.15 15.37 -21.33
C LEU A 16 -4.04 15.05 -22.82
N SER A 17 -3.29 14.00 -23.16
CA SER A 17 -3.46 13.38 -24.48
C SER A 17 -4.92 12.90 -24.61
N PRO A 18 -5.54 13.00 -25.80
CA PRO A 18 -6.94 12.62 -26.00
C PRO A 18 -7.32 11.22 -25.44
N PRO A 19 -6.45 10.19 -25.48
CA PRO A 19 -6.74 8.88 -24.88
C PRO A 19 -6.82 8.91 -23.34
N ALA A 20 -5.94 9.66 -22.67
CA ALA A 20 -5.90 9.75 -21.21
C ALA A 20 -7.11 10.53 -20.67
N ALA A 21 -7.52 11.60 -21.36
CA ALA A 21 -8.77 12.32 -21.07
C ALA A 21 -10.01 11.44 -21.24
N LYS A 22 -10.00 10.52 -22.20
CA LYS A 22 -11.10 9.56 -22.40
C LYS A 22 -11.17 8.53 -21.27
N ARG A 23 -10.03 8.03 -20.78
CA ARG A 23 -9.97 7.05 -19.67
C ARG A 23 -10.38 7.66 -18.32
N MET A 24 -9.92 8.88 -18.02
CA MET A 24 -10.33 9.57 -16.79
C MET A 24 -11.82 9.94 -16.81
N ARG A 25 -12.33 10.40 -17.96
CA ARG A 25 -13.78 10.56 -18.16
C ARG A 25 -14.51 9.23 -17.98
N ALA A 26 -13.99 8.12 -18.50
CA ALA A 26 -14.60 6.80 -18.32
C ALA A 26 -14.62 6.37 -16.85
N HIS A 27 -13.56 6.63 -16.07
CA HIS A 27 -13.53 6.33 -14.63
C HIS A 27 -14.55 7.17 -13.85
N ILE A 28 -14.57 8.49 -14.02
CA ILE A 28 -15.56 9.39 -13.40
C ILE A 28 -16.99 9.00 -13.83
N THR A 29 -17.15 8.63 -15.09
CA THR A 29 -18.44 8.21 -15.66
C THR A 29 -18.87 6.85 -15.12
N LYS A 30 -17.95 5.89 -14.92
CA LYS A 30 -18.21 4.60 -14.28
C LYS A 30 -18.66 4.80 -12.83
N THR A 31 -18.01 5.69 -12.08
CA THR A 31 -18.39 6.07 -10.72
C THR A 31 -19.76 6.78 -10.68
N ASN A 32 -20.05 7.67 -11.63
CA ASN A 32 -21.34 8.33 -11.75
C ASN A 32 -22.46 7.39 -12.22
N PHE A 33 -22.16 6.41 -13.08
CA PHE A 33 -23.10 5.37 -13.51
C PHE A 33 -23.39 4.38 -12.39
N ALA A 34 -22.39 4.03 -11.57
CA ALA A 34 -22.61 3.24 -10.36
C ALA A 34 -23.58 3.96 -9.41
N LYS A 35 -23.41 5.28 -9.23
CA LYS A 35 -24.35 6.14 -8.49
C LYS A 35 -25.77 6.14 -9.09
N ARG A 36 -25.90 6.23 -10.43
CA ARG A 36 -27.21 6.20 -11.11
C ARG A 36 -27.90 4.84 -11.05
N ARG A 37 -27.18 3.72 -11.14
CA ARG A 37 -27.75 2.38 -11.04
C ARG A 37 -28.28 2.09 -9.62
N GLN A 38 -27.63 2.63 -8.59
CA GLN A 38 -28.12 2.56 -7.21
C GLN A 38 -29.40 3.37 -6.98
N HIS A 39 -29.58 4.48 -7.69
CA HIS A 39 -30.82 5.26 -7.65
C HIS A 39 -31.95 4.69 -8.54
N ALA A 40 -31.67 3.70 -9.39
CA ALA A 40 -32.62 3.13 -10.35
C ALA A 40 -33.23 1.79 -9.91
N HIS A 41 -32.89 1.27 -8.72
CA HIS A 41 -33.65 0.15 -8.15
C HIS A 41 -35.01 0.62 -7.62
N PRO A 42 -36.12 0.00 -8.03
CA PRO A 42 -37.46 0.52 -7.77
C PRO A 42 -37.93 0.06 -6.39
N THR A 43 -37.77 0.90 -5.37
CA THR A 43 -38.70 0.89 -4.23
C THR A 43 -39.91 1.72 -4.64
N ARG A 44 -40.83 1.07 -5.35
CA ARG A 44 -42.13 1.62 -5.74
C ARG A 44 -42.97 1.78 -4.46
N SER A 45 -43.60 2.96 -4.35
CA SER A 45 -44.71 3.32 -3.42
C SER A 45 -44.40 3.12 -1.94
N GLU A 46 -43.85 4.11 -1.23
CA GLU A 46 -44.67 4.90 -0.27
C GLU A 46 -44.14 6.32 0.01
N GLN A 47 -42.99 6.74 -0.52
CA GLN A 47 -42.38 8.04 -0.19
C GLN A 47 -42.80 9.24 -1.08
N LYS A 48 -44.00 9.21 -1.66
CA LYS A 48 -44.49 10.33 -2.50
C LYS A 48 -45.25 11.41 -1.73
N GLU A 49 -45.59 11.20 -0.46
CA GLU A 49 -46.34 12.21 0.33
C GLU A 49 -45.48 13.04 1.29
N GLN A 50 -44.31 12.56 1.73
CA GLN A 50 -43.44 13.35 2.62
C GLN A 50 -42.57 14.41 1.90
N ARG A 51 -42.41 14.32 0.58
CA ARG A 51 -41.56 15.26 -0.19
C ARG A 51 -42.22 16.60 -0.52
N LYS A 52 -43.52 16.80 -0.24
CA LYS A 52 -44.20 18.08 -0.51
C LYS A 52 -44.01 19.14 0.58
N HIS A 53 -43.63 18.77 1.81
CA HIS A 53 -43.51 19.74 2.91
C HIS A 53 -42.10 20.26 3.21
N GLN A 54 -41.04 19.67 2.65
CA GLN A 54 -39.65 20.13 2.91
C GLN A 54 -39.08 21.06 1.84
N SER A 55 -39.79 21.27 0.72
CA SER A 55 -39.30 22.08 -0.40
C SER A 55 -39.65 23.57 -0.30
N GLN A 56 -40.22 24.04 0.82
CA GLN A 56 -40.67 25.42 1.01
C GLN A 56 -39.89 26.23 2.05
N GLN A 57 -38.84 25.68 2.67
CA GLN A 57 -38.11 26.37 3.75
C GLN A 57 -36.63 26.71 3.46
N LEU A 58 -36.17 26.52 2.22
CA LEU A 58 -34.80 26.86 1.79
C LEU A 58 -34.83 27.66 0.49
N LYS A 59 -35.51 28.80 0.53
CA LYS A 59 -35.41 29.87 -0.47
C LYS A 59 -35.64 31.20 0.24
N GLU A 60 -34.61 31.69 0.91
CA GLU A 60 -34.42 33.13 1.09
C GLU A 60 -32.99 33.41 1.57
N SER A 61 -32.39 34.43 0.97
CA SER A 61 -31.07 35.01 1.24
C SER A 61 -29.85 34.39 0.51
N GLU A 62 -29.89 34.42 -0.82
CA GLU A 62 -28.70 34.72 -1.62
C GLU A 62 -28.70 36.22 -1.94
N GLU A 63 -27.66 36.97 -1.54
CA GLU A 63 -26.97 38.02 -2.35
C GLU A 63 -25.77 38.67 -1.58
N PRO A 64 -24.83 39.43 -2.22
CA PRO A 64 -23.53 38.87 -2.62
C PRO A 64 -22.27 39.67 -2.20
N LYS A 65 -21.09 39.03 -2.37
CA LYS A 65 -19.72 39.57 -2.54
C LYS A 65 -19.07 40.44 -1.45
N SER A 66 -17.95 39.94 -0.90
CA SER A 66 -16.72 40.76 -0.78
C SER A 66 -15.47 39.87 -0.81
N ASN A 67 -14.55 40.22 -1.71
CA ASN A 67 -13.21 39.64 -1.82
C ASN A 67 -12.39 40.06 -0.59
N GLN A 68 -11.98 39.10 0.25
CA GLN A 68 -10.83 39.29 1.14
C GLN A 68 -9.91 38.07 1.08
N LEU A 69 -8.66 38.35 0.69
CA LEU A 69 -7.53 37.44 0.79
C LEU A 69 -7.41 36.96 2.25
N PHE A 70 -7.61 35.67 2.49
CA PHE A 70 -7.15 35.03 3.72
C PHE A 70 -5.73 34.49 3.51
N THR A 71 -4.74 35.34 3.79
CA THR A 71 -3.42 34.90 4.23
C THR A 71 -3.60 34.13 5.55
N SER A 72 -3.62 32.80 5.48
CA SER A 72 -3.66 31.95 6.69
C SER A 72 -2.27 31.36 6.95
N LEU A 73 -1.52 32.05 7.82
CA LEU A 73 -0.48 31.45 8.65
C LEU A 73 -1.11 30.35 9.54
N PRO A 74 -0.35 29.33 9.98
CA PRO A 74 -0.90 28.21 10.73
C PRO A 74 -1.43 28.68 12.10
N PRO A 75 -2.61 28.22 12.55
CA PRO A 75 -3.14 28.64 13.84
C PRO A 75 -2.37 27.94 14.97
N LYS A 76 -1.84 28.75 15.91
CA LYS A 76 -1.43 28.28 17.23
C LYS A 76 -2.63 27.66 17.96
N SER A 77 -2.42 26.47 18.51
CA SER A 77 -3.44 25.65 19.15
C SER A 77 -3.92 26.24 20.48
N THR A 78 -5.24 26.29 20.67
CA THR A 78 -5.87 26.44 22.00
C THR A 78 -6.95 25.36 22.20
N SER A 79 -6.58 24.41 23.06
CA SER A 79 -7.30 23.58 24.05
C SER A 79 -8.75 23.06 23.93
N SER A 80 -9.54 23.27 22.87
CA SER A 80 -10.85 22.55 22.75
C SER A 80 -11.08 21.73 21.48
N LYS A 81 -10.28 21.98 20.43
CA LYS A 81 -10.24 21.11 19.22
C LYS A 81 -9.48 19.80 19.45
N SER A 82 -8.51 19.81 20.37
CA SER A 82 -7.64 18.66 20.66
C SER A 82 -8.38 17.39 21.11
N ALA A 83 -9.51 17.51 21.83
CA ALA A 83 -10.28 16.35 22.28
C ALA A 83 -11.09 15.68 21.15
N ARG A 84 -11.59 16.48 20.18
CA ARG A 84 -12.25 15.94 18.97
C ARG A 84 -11.22 15.32 18.02
N ASP A 85 -10.06 15.95 17.89
CA ASP A 85 -8.96 15.45 17.07
C ASP A 85 -8.41 14.13 17.62
N ALA A 86 -8.27 14.00 18.94
CA ALA A 86 -7.86 12.76 19.59
C ALA A 86 -8.87 11.61 19.40
N THR A 87 -10.17 11.88 19.52
CA THR A 87 -11.21 10.85 19.33
C THR A 87 -11.29 10.37 17.88
N ALA A 88 -11.17 11.28 16.90
CA ALA A 88 -11.13 10.93 15.48
C ALA A 88 -9.85 10.14 15.13
N PHE A 89 -8.72 10.51 15.73
CA PHE A 89 -7.46 9.80 15.57
C PHE A 89 -7.51 8.39 16.19
N HIS A 90 -8.09 8.23 17.37
CA HIS A 90 -8.31 6.91 17.98
C HIS A 90 -9.18 6.00 17.11
N ARG A 91 -10.28 6.53 16.56
CA ARG A 91 -11.11 5.78 15.60
C ARG A 91 -10.32 5.40 14.36
N LEU A 92 -9.44 6.26 13.85
CA LEU A 92 -8.58 5.91 12.73
C LEU A 92 -7.60 4.79 13.09
N GLN A 93 -6.98 4.84 14.27
CA GLN A 93 -6.08 3.77 14.74
C GLN A 93 -6.82 2.43 14.87
N GLU A 94 -8.03 2.43 15.41
CA GLU A 94 -8.89 1.23 15.44
C GLU A 94 -9.09 0.70 14.02
N LEU A 95 -9.48 1.57 13.08
CA LEU A 95 -9.74 1.21 11.69
C LEU A 95 -8.52 0.66 10.94
N VAL A 96 -7.33 1.16 11.26
CA VAL A 96 -6.07 0.82 10.56
C VAL A 96 -5.43 -0.44 11.13
N PHE A 97 -5.33 -0.56 12.45
CA PHE A 97 -4.56 -1.63 13.09
C PHE A 97 -5.39 -2.85 13.49
N LEU A 98 -6.72 -2.77 13.35
CA LEU A 98 -7.76 -3.77 13.68
C LEU A 98 -7.75 -4.29 15.13
N GLU A 99 -6.57 -4.47 15.74
CA GLU A 99 -6.24 -4.87 17.11
C GLU A 99 -6.31 -3.71 18.13
N GLY A 100 -6.64 -2.49 17.70
CA GLY A 100 -6.80 -1.36 18.63
C GLY A 100 -5.48 -0.89 19.27
N ARG A 101 -4.37 -0.88 18.52
CA ARG A 101 -3.09 -0.36 19.02
C ARG A 101 -3.17 1.17 19.16
N HIS A 102 -3.41 1.66 20.38
CA HIS A 102 -3.68 3.08 20.64
C HIS A 102 -2.42 3.89 20.98
N SER A 103 -1.33 3.25 21.39
CA SER A 103 -0.07 3.90 21.74
C SER A 103 1.03 3.57 20.72
N PRO A 104 1.82 4.56 20.25
CA PRO A 104 2.99 4.29 19.44
C PRO A 104 4.03 3.51 20.24
N GLY A 105 4.62 2.49 19.63
CA GLY A 105 5.69 1.67 20.17
C GLY A 105 7.09 2.25 19.95
N SER A 106 7.23 3.35 19.21
CA SER A 106 8.49 4.05 18.98
C SER A 106 8.28 5.55 18.70
N LEU A 107 9.35 6.35 18.77
CA LEU A 107 9.31 7.77 18.40
C LEU A 107 8.98 7.99 16.92
N SER A 108 9.46 7.11 16.03
CA SER A 108 9.15 7.19 14.60
C SER A 108 7.68 6.89 14.32
N GLU A 109 7.11 5.91 15.04
CA GLU A 109 5.68 5.60 14.95
C GLU A 109 4.83 6.75 15.50
N ALA A 110 5.25 7.38 16.60
CA ALA A 110 4.61 8.58 17.13
C ALA A 110 4.64 9.73 16.10
N ALA A 111 5.79 9.99 15.48
CA ALA A 111 5.92 11.03 14.45
C ALA A 111 5.03 10.75 13.22
N TRP A 112 4.89 9.48 12.82
CA TRP A 112 3.96 9.09 11.75
C TRP A 112 2.50 9.35 12.13
N PHE A 113 2.13 9.00 13.36
CA PHE A 113 0.80 9.27 13.93
C PHE A 113 0.49 10.76 14.02
N ASP A 114 1.44 11.57 14.48
CA ASP A 114 1.32 13.03 14.53
C ASP A 114 1.17 13.62 13.12
N LEU A 115 1.89 13.09 12.12
CA LEU A 115 1.75 13.53 10.73
C LEU A 115 0.35 13.23 10.19
N ILE A 116 -0.19 12.04 10.45
CA ILE A 116 -1.57 11.70 10.07
C ILE A 116 -2.56 12.66 10.71
N ALA A 117 -2.46 12.88 12.03
CA ALA A 117 -3.39 13.72 12.78
C ALA A 117 -3.31 15.20 12.41
N SER A 118 -2.11 15.70 12.07
CA SER A 118 -1.88 17.11 11.77
C SER A 118 -2.21 17.51 10.33
N ASP A 119 -2.22 16.56 9.39
CA ASP A 119 -2.51 16.84 7.98
C ASP A 119 -3.89 16.30 7.55
N PRO A 120 -4.88 17.18 7.28
CA PRO A 120 -6.23 16.75 6.92
C PRO A 120 -6.27 15.92 5.62
N VAL A 121 -5.30 16.11 4.72
CA VAL A 121 -5.26 15.36 3.45
C VAL A 121 -4.86 13.91 3.72
N LEU A 122 -3.89 13.72 4.60
CA LEU A 122 -3.44 12.40 5.01
C LEU A 122 -4.48 11.70 5.89
N THR A 123 -5.15 12.44 6.78
CA THR A 123 -6.28 11.90 7.56
C THR A 123 -7.36 11.34 6.64
N GLU A 124 -7.82 12.13 5.66
CA GLU A 124 -8.89 11.71 4.74
C GLU A 124 -8.45 10.53 3.86
N ALA A 125 -7.20 10.53 3.37
CA ALA A 125 -6.66 9.39 2.61
C ALA A 125 -6.58 8.12 3.46
N SER A 126 -6.13 8.24 4.71
CA SER A 126 -6.03 7.11 5.65
C SER A 126 -7.41 6.55 6.00
N LEU A 127 -8.39 7.42 6.28
CA LEU A 127 -9.78 7.02 6.50
C LEU A 127 -10.36 6.35 5.26
N ALA A 128 -10.08 6.86 4.05
CA ALA A 128 -10.58 6.27 2.82
C ALA A 128 -10.19 4.79 2.70
N VAL A 129 -8.90 4.48 2.91
CA VAL A 129 -8.39 3.10 2.81
C VAL A 129 -8.82 2.25 3.99
N ALA A 130 -8.75 2.77 5.22
CA ALA A 130 -9.08 2.01 6.42
C ALA A 130 -10.57 1.64 6.47
N VAL A 131 -11.46 2.59 6.17
CA VAL A 131 -12.92 2.37 6.11
C VAL A 131 -13.29 1.44 4.96
N ARG A 132 -12.60 1.54 3.81
CA ARG A 132 -12.84 0.65 2.65
C ARG A 132 -12.66 -0.81 3.01
N HIS A 133 -11.61 -1.11 3.77
CA HIS A 133 -11.22 -2.48 4.09
C HIS A 133 -11.71 -2.93 5.47
N TRP A 134 -12.32 -2.03 6.24
CA TRP A 134 -12.93 -2.38 7.52
C TRP A 134 -14.05 -3.40 7.38
N SER A 135 -14.98 -3.19 6.44
CA SER A 135 -16.11 -4.08 6.20
C SER A 135 -16.60 -3.94 4.76
N PRO A 136 -17.07 -5.04 4.13
CA PRO A 136 -17.57 -5.01 2.76
C PRO A 136 -18.98 -4.37 2.64
N ASP A 137 -19.66 -4.06 3.75
CA ASP A 137 -21.02 -3.54 3.69
C ASP A 137 -21.11 -2.21 2.94
N ASN A 138 -22.18 -2.05 2.16
CA ASN A 138 -22.41 -0.87 1.34
C ASN A 138 -22.30 0.46 2.09
N ALA A 139 -22.70 0.50 3.37
CA ALA A 139 -22.60 1.71 4.19
C ALA A 139 -21.14 2.12 4.45
N TRP A 140 -20.26 1.15 4.74
CA TRP A 140 -18.81 1.36 4.90
C TRP A 140 -18.17 1.74 3.58
N GLN A 141 -18.53 1.03 2.51
CA GLN A 141 -18.06 1.33 1.15
C GLN A 141 -18.40 2.75 0.69
N LEU A 142 -19.61 3.24 1.03
CA LEU A 142 -20.03 4.61 0.72
C LEU A 142 -19.25 5.65 1.53
N LYS A 143 -18.97 5.38 2.81
CA LYS A 143 -18.13 6.26 3.64
C LYS A 143 -16.71 6.36 3.08
N ALA A 144 -16.11 5.23 2.70
CA ALA A 144 -14.79 5.19 2.08
C ALA A 144 -14.73 6.03 0.79
N CYS A 145 -15.75 5.92 -0.07
CA CYS A 145 -15.86 6.75 -1.28
C CYS A 145 -15.90 8.25 -0.96
N ARG A 146 -16.58 8.67 0.12
CA ARG A 146 -16.63 10.08 0.54
C ARG A 146 -15.26 10.57 0.99
N HIS A 147 -14.58 9.81 1.85
CA HIS A 147 -13.23 10.15 2.31
C HIS A 147 -12.22 10.20 1.14
N SER A 148 -12.28 9.25 0.22
CA SER A 148 -11.44 9.25 -0.99
C SER A 148 -11.68 10.50 -1.85
N TYR A 149 -12.95 10.85 -2.07
CA TYR A 149 -13.31 12.08 -2.80
C TYR A 149 -12.77 13.34 -2.11
N THR A 150 -12.94 13.45 -0.80
CA THR A 150 -12.42 14.58 -0.01
C THR A 150 -10.90 14.65 -0.09
N ALA A 151 -10.20 13.52 0.09
CA ALA A 151 -8.75 13.44 0.00
C ALA A 151 -8.25 13.94 -1.37
N VAL A 152 -8.82 13.42 -2.47
CA VAL A 152 -8.45 13.84 -3.83
C VAL A 152 -8.75 15.32 -4.07
N HIS A 153 -9.87 15.82 -3.56
CA HIS A 153 -10.22 17.23 -3.66
C HIS A 153 -9.19 18.12 -2.95
N LEU A 154 -8.81 17.77 -1.72
CA LEU A 154 -7.82 18.52 -0.96
C LEU A 154 -6.41 18.43 -1.58
N ILE A 155 -6.00 17.25 -2.10
CA ILE A 155 -4.75 17.09 -2.86
C ILE A 155 -4.73 18.09 -4.01
N LYS A 156 -5.81 18.13 -4.80
CA LYS A 156 -5.93 19.03 -5.95
C LYS A 156 -5.87 20.50 -5.53
N GLN A 157 -6.59 20.90 -4.49
CA GLN A 157 -6.53 22.26 -3.96
C GLN A 157 -5.11 22.64 -3.57
N ARG A 158 -4.41 21.76 -2.84
CA ARG A 158 -3.01 21.99 -2.45
C ARG A 158 -2.12 22.14 -3.67
N ILE A 159 -2.27 21.27 -4.68
CA ILE A 159 -1.49 21.34 -5.93
C ILE A 159 -1.66 22.69 -6.61
N THR A 160 -2.89 23.19 -6.67
CA THR A 160 -3.19 24.48 -7.32
C THR A 160 -2.75 25.70 -6.53
N SER A 161 -2.64 25.60 -5.20
CA SER A 161 -2.45 26.74 -4.30
C SER A 161 -1.00 27.21 -4.10
N THR A 162 -0.04 26.78 -4.92
CA THR A 162 1.43 26.94 -4.75
C THR A 162 2.04 26.29 -3.50
N GLY A 163 1.22 25.93 -2.49
CA GLY A 163 1.64 25.31 -1.22
C GLY A 163 1.85 23.80 -1.23
N THR A 164 1.98 23.16 -2.39
CA THR A 164 2.08 21.70 -2.45
C THR A 164 3.43 21.15 -2.04
N ARG A 165 3.38 19.92 -1.51
CA ARG A 165 4.48 19.00 -1.20
C ARG A 165 4.86 18.95 0.27
N THR A 166 3.90 19.08 1.19
CA THR A 166 4.13 18.66 2.57
C THR A 166 4.30 17.15 2.62
N ASP A 167 4.93 16.67 3.68
CA ASP A 167 5.09 15.23 3.92
C ASP A 167 3.72 14.54 4.05
N GLY A 168 2.70 15.25 4.54
CA GLY A 168 1.33 14.75 4.58
C GLY A 168 0.68 14.58 3.21
N VAL A 169 1.00 15.40 2.20
CA VAL A 169 0.54 15.16 0.81
C VAL A 169 1.23 13.95 0.20
N LEU A 170 2.54 13.78 0.42
CA LEU A 170 3.26 12.58 -0.01
C LEU A 170 2.69 11.32 0.65
N GLY A 171 2.45 11.39 1.96
CA GLY A 171 1.77 10.35 2.73
C GLY A 171 0.40 10.03 2.14
N ALA A 172 -0.44 11.05 1.88
CA ALA A 172 -1.80 10.84 1.39
C ALA A 172 -1.83 10.13 0.04
N VAL A 173 -0.97 10.53 -0.89
CA VAL A 173 -0.89 9.89 -2.21
C VAL A 173 -0.31 8.48 -2.11
N THR A 174 0.65 8.26 -1.21
CA THR A 174 1.18 6.92 -0.91
C THR A 174 0.09 6.00 -0.36
N THR A 175 -0.71 6.49 0.59
CA THR A 175 -1.84 5.75 1.15
C THR A 175 -2.89 5.42 0.09
N LEU A 176 -3.24 6.37 -0.78
CA LEU A 176 -4.18 6.13 -1.88
C LEU A 176 -3.62 5.13 -2.92
N ALA A 177 -2.32 5.17 -3.21
CA ALA A 177 -1.68 4.15 -4.05
C ALA A 177 -1.84 2.76 -3.43
N PHE A 178 -1.51 2.62 -2.14
CA PHE A 178 -1.69 1.35 -1.44
C PHE A 178 -3.15 0.88 -1.45
N GLY A 179 -4.11 1.78 -1.21
CA GLY A 179 -5.53 1.49 -1.32
C GLY A 179 -5.95 0.97 -2.70
N ALA A 180 -5.43 1.59 -3.77
CA ALA A 180 -5.69 1.14 -5.14
C ALA A 180 -5.10 -0.26 -5.42
N THR A 181 -3.93 -0.60 -4.85
CA THR A 181 -3.38 -1.97 -4.92
C THR A 181 -4.31 -2.98 -4.26
N LEU A 182 -4.83 -2.67 -3.07
CA LEU A 182 -5.75 -3.56 -2.35
C LEU A 182 -7.09 -3.74 -3.11
N GLU A 183 -7.58 -2.69 -3.75
CA GLU A 183 -8.77 -2.74 -4.62
C GLU A 183 -8.48 -3.36 -6.00
N GLN A 184 -7.22 -3.69 -6.30
CA GLN A 184 -6.76 -4.19 -7.61
C GLN A 184 -7.12 -3.25 -8.78
N ASP A 185 -7.12 -1.94 -8.52
CA ASP A 185 -7.30 -0.90 -9.54
C ASP A 185 -5.93 -0.43 -10.04
N ASP A 186 -5.35 -1.19 -10.97
CA ASP A 186 -4.06 -0.87 -11.60
C ASP A 186 -4.04 0.52 -12.25
N VAL A 187 -5.20 1.03 -12.70
CA VAL A 187 -5.29 2.35 -13.31
C VAL A 187 -5.14 3.44 -12.26
N ALA A 188 -5.90 3.35 -11.17
CA ALA A 188 -5.79 4.28 -10.05
C ALA A 188 -4.40 4.21 -9.40
N TRP A 189 -3.88 3.00 -9.21
CA TRP A 189 -2.53 2.77 -8.69
C TRP A 189 -1.48 3.50 -9.53
N ASN A 190 -1.47 3.28 -10.84
CA ASN A 190 -0.53 3.94 -11.75
C ASN A 190 -0.63 5.47 -11.71
N VAL A 191 -1.85 6.01 -11.62
CA VAL A 191 -2.06 7.47 -11.49
C VAL A 191 -1.43 8.00 -10.21
N HIS A 192 -1.63 7.33 -9.07
CA HIS A 192 -1.04 7.74 -7.80
C HIS A 192 0.49 7.62 -7.80
N ILE A 193 1.04 6.52 -8.33
CA ILE A 193 2.49 6.29 -8.46
C ILE A 193 3.17 7.36 -9.32
N ILE A 194 2.64 7.63 -10.51
CA ILE A 194 3.20 8.64 -11.42
C ILE A 194 3.17 10.02 -10.76
N GLY A 195 2.04 10.35 -10.15
CA GLY A 195 1.87 11.61 -9.46
C GLY A 195 2.81 11.79 -8.28
N LEU A 196 2.98 10.76 -7.46
CA LEU A 196 3.90 10.75 -6.34
C LEU A 196 5.34 10.95 -6.80
N ALA A 197 5.77 10.24 -7.86
CA ALA A 197 7.09 10.44 -8.46
C ALA A 197 7.32 11.89 -8.91
N HIS A 198 6.33 12.52 -9.55
CA HIS A 198 6.42 13.94 -9.92
C HIS A 198 6.52 14.86 -8.71
N MET A 199 5.78 14.58 -7.62
CA MET A 199 5.88 15.37 -6.39
C MET A 199 7.27 15.27 -5.77
N ILE A 200 7.87 14.08 -5.73
CA ILE A 200 9.24 13.86 -5.22
C ILE A 200 10.27 14.59 -6.08
N LYS A 201 10.22 14.43 -7.42
CA LYS A 201 11.14 15.09 -8.36
C LYS A 201 11.04 16.61 -8.28
N ASP A 202 9.84 17.14 -8.09
CA ASP A 202 9.67 18.59 -7.99
C ASP A 202 10.03 19.17 -6.62
N ARG A 203 9.95 18.39 -5.53
CA ARG A 203 10.60 18.79 -4.27
C ARG A 203 12.11 18.97 -4.47
N LYS A 204 12.74 18.08 -5.23
CA LYS A 204 14.18 18.15 -5.52
C LYS A 204 14.51 19.37 -6.36
N SER A 205 13.76 19.62 -7.43
CA SER A 205 13.98 20.77 -8.33
C SER A 205 13.88 22.12 -7.58
N ARG A 206 13.13 22.16 -6.48
CA ARG A 206 12.95 23.32 -5.61
C ARG A 206 13.90 23.34 -4.40
N ALA A 207 14.87 22.43 -4.33
CA ALA A 207 15.79 22.26 -3.20
C ALA A 207 15.07 22.15 -1.85
N MET A 208 13.91 21.51 -1.82
CA MET A 208 13.19 21.23 -0.58
C MET A 208 13.88 20.10 0.21
N THR A 209 13.49 19.93 1.46
CA THR A 209 13.94 18.79 2.26
C THR A 209 13.61 17.47 1.55
N PRO A 210 14.48 16.44 1.68
CA PRO A 210 14.18 15.11 1.16
C PRO A 210 12.84 14.58 1.67
N PRO A 211 12.22 13.63 0.96
CA PRO A 211 11.08 12.89 1.50
C PRO A 211 11.46 12.28 2.86
N PRO A 212 10.49 12.13 3.79
CA PRO A 212 10.72 11.44 5.05
C PRO A 212 11.28 10.03 4.83
N SER A 213 12.15 9.56 5.73
CA SER A 213 12.80 8.25 5.61
C SER A 213 11.81 7.10 5.47
N TRP A 214 10.66 7.18 6.16
CA TRP A 214 9.61 6.15 6.12
C TRP A 214 9.15 5.83 4.69
N MET A 215 9.27 6.79 3.77
CA MET A 215 8.88 6.60 2.38
C MET A 215 9.85 5.67 1.65
N THR A 216 11.15 5.88 1.84
CA THR A 216 12.18 4.99 1.29
C THR A 216 12.12 3.63 1.99
N ASP A 217 11.93 3.62 3.31
CA ASP A 217 11.81 2.39 4.10
C ASP A 217 10.65 1.51 3.60
N LEU A 218 9.51 2.14 3.28
CA LEU A 218 8.35 1.47 2.69
C LEU A 218 8.65 0.89 1.30
N VAL A 219 9.39 1.62 0.45
CA VAL A 219 9.80 1.12 -0.88
C VAL A 219 10.77 -0.06 -0.75
N VAL A 220 11.71 0.01 0.19
CA VAL A 220 12.65 -1.08 0.50
C VAL A 220 11.90 -2.31 0.99
N GLN A 221 10.93 -2.15 1.88
CA GLN A 221 10.09 -3.25 2.36
C GLN A 221 9.23 -3.84 1.24
N ASP A 222 8.72 -3.00 0.34
CA ASP A 222 7.83 -3.40 -0.73
C ASP A 222 8.51 -4.09 -1.92
N SER A 223 9.85 -4.00 -2.00
CA SER A 223 10.60 -4.61 -3.11
C SER A 223 10.40 -6.12 -3.20
N VAL A 224 10.23 -6.80 -2.06
CA VAL A 224 9.93 -8.23 -2.03
C VAL A 224 8.53 -8.52 -2.59
N ASN A 225 7.52 -7.69 -2.28
CA ASN A 225 6.20 -7.86 -2.89
C ASN A 225 6.26 -7.64 -4.41
N ALA A 226 7.12 -6.75 -4.89
CA ALA A 226 7.31 -6.49 -6.31
C ALA A 226 7.91 -7.69 -7.06
N ILE A 227 8.82 -8.47 -6.45
CA ILE A 227 9.31 -9.74 -7.01
C ILE A 227 8.16 -10.66 -7.35
N PHE A 228 7.13 -10.70 -6.50
CA PHE A 228 5.94 -11.51 -6.71
C PHE A 228 4.84 -10.81 -7.51
N ASN A 229 5.12 -9.69 -8.19
CA ASN A 229 4.12 -8.92 -8.95
C ASN A 229 2.97 -8.36 -8.10
N PHE A 230 3.21 -8.06 -6.83
CA PHE A 230 2.28 -7.34 -5.94
C PHE A 230 2.88 -6.02 -5.40
N PRO A 231 3.38 -5.11 -6.25
CA PRO A 231 3.91 -3.85 -5.74
C PRO A 231 2.78 -3.02 -5.11
N ARG A 232 3.02 -2.52 -3.90
CA ARG A 232 2.18 -1.53 -3.22
C ARG A 232 2.61 -0.12 -3.60
N LEU A 233 3.92 0.10 -3.65
CA LEU A 233 4.57 1.38 -3.92
C LEU A 233 5.81 1.24 -4.81
N TYR A 234 6.45 0.06 -4.80
CA TYR A 234 7.66 -0.20 -5.57
C TYR A 234 7.39 -0.09 -7.07
N HIS A 235 7.98 0.91 -7.70
CA HIS A 235 7.83 1.18 -9.13
C HIS A 235 9.02 2.00 -9.63
N GLU A 236 9.48 1.74 -10.86
CA GLU A 236 10.66 2.36 -11.47
C GLU A 236 10.69 3.89 -11.32
N ARG A 237 9.59 4.56 -11.66
CA ARG A 237 9.46 6.04 -11.52
C ARG A 237 9.66 6.56 -10.09
N ILE A 238 9.26 5.79 -9.07
CA ILE A 238 9.48 6.15 -7.67
C ILE A 238 10.95 5.94 -7.32
N LEU A 239 11.53 4.81 -7.74
CA LEU A 239 12.94 4.52 -7.53
C LEU A 239 13.81 5.62 -8.15
N GLU A 240 13.60 5.97 -9.41
CA GLU A 240 14.29 7.09 -10.07
C GLU A 240 14.18 8.39 -9.28
N ALA A 241 12.97 8.72 -8.82
CA ALA A 241 12.72 9.95 -8.07
C ALA A 241 13.43 9.97 -6.71
N LEU A 242 13.67 8.80 -6.11
CA LEU A 242 14.36 8.66 -4.82
C LEU A 242 15.89 8.52 -4.97
N ILE A 243 16.38 7.84 -6.01
CA ILE A 243 17.83 7.73 -6.33
C ILE A 243 18.45 9.12 -6.44
N ASP A 244 17.68 10.05 -6.98
CA ASP A 244 17.98 11.45 -7.10
C ASP A 244 18.34 12.14 -5.77
N TYR A 245 18.01 11.57 -4.61
CA TYR A 245 18.40 12.05 -3.28
C TYR A 245 19.63 11.32 -2.70
N ASN A 246 20.40 10.62 -3.55
CA ASN A 246 21.63 9.87 -3.19
C ASN A 246 21.42 8.74 -2.16
N ASP A 247 20.23 8.16 -2.10
CA ASP A 247 19.99 7.00 -1.26
C ASP A 247 20.58 5.73 -1.91
N GLN A 248 21.73 5.28 -1.41
CA GLN A 248 22.44 4.12 -1.97
C GLN A 248 21.71 2.78 -1.79
N ARG A 249 20.67 2.72 -0.94
CA ARG A 249 19.87 1.50 -0.73
C ARG A 249 19.11 1.14 -2.00
N ILE A 250 18.56 2.14 -2.69
CA ILE A 250 17.62 1.96 -3.80
C ILE A 250 18.26 1.37 -5.06
N PRO A 251 19.39 1.88 -5.60
CA PRO A 251 20.01 1.32 -6.80
C PRO A 251 20.41 -0.15 -6.63
N ARG A 252 21.00 -0.50 -5.47
CA ARG A 252 21.47 -1.85 -5.18
C ARG A 252 20.31 -2.84 -5.09
N LEU A 253 19.26 -2.47 -4.34
CA LEU A 253 18.06 -3.30 -4.22
C LEU A 253 17.35 -3.48 -5.55
N LYS A 254 17.29 -2.43 -6.39
CA LYS A 254 16.68 -2.53 -7.71
C LYS A 254 17.36 -3.59 -8.57
N GLY A 255 18.69 -3.54 -8.68
CA GLY A 255 19.46 -4.52 -9.47
C GLY A 255 19.22 -5.96 -9.00
N ILE A 256 19.26 -6.19 -7.68
CA ILE A 256 19.00 -7.50 -7.09
C ILE A 256 17.57 -7.98 -7.38
N CYS A 257 16.56 -7.13 -7.19
CA CYS A 257 15.16 -7.52 -7.45
C CYS A 257 14.93 -7.87 -8.93
N ASP A 258 15.49 -7.08 -9.85
CA ASP A 258 15.40 -7.35 -11.28
C ASP A 258 16.07 -8.69 -11.64
N SER A 259 17.25 -8.98 -11.08
CA SER A 259 17.95 -10.26 -11.27
C SER A 259 17.18 -11.44 -10.67
N VAL A 260 16.53 -11.29 -9.51
CA VAL A 260 15.67 -12.34 -8.92
C VAL A 260 14.48 -12.63 -9.82
N ILE A 261 13.82 -11.60 -10.36
CA ILE A 261 12.69 -11.75 -11.29
C ILE A 261 13.14 -12.46 -12.57
N GLN A 262 14.33 -12.15 -13.09
CA GLN A 262 14.90 -12.83 -14.25
C GLN A 262 15.20 -14.30 -13.94
N LEU A 263 15.84 -14.59 -12.81
CA LEU A 263 16.13 -15.95 -12.38
C LEU A 263 14.84 -16.78 -12.23
N GLN A 264 13.79 -16.21 -11.63
CA GLN A 264 12.49 -16.88 -11.52
C GLN A 264 11.94 -17.29 -12.89
N LYS A 265 12.00 -16.40 -13.89
CA LYS A 265 11.55 -16.72 -15.26
C LYS A 265 12.39 -17.83 -15.89
N MET A 266 13.70 -17.86 -15.64
CA MET A 266 14.58 -18.91 -16.15
C MET A 266 14.28 -20.27 -15.51
N ILE A 267 14.04 -20.31 -14.20
CA ILE A 267 13.64 -21.52 -13.47
C ILE A 267 12.27 -22.02 -13.95
N ASP A 268 11.29 -21.13 -14.09
CA ASP A 268 9.95 -21.51 -14.59
C ASP A 268 10.05 -22.03 -16.04
N SER A 269 10.90 -21.45 -16.89
CA SER A 269 11.17 -21.94 -18.25
C SER A 269 11.84 -23.32 -18.25
N HIS A 270 12.79 -23.56 -17.33
CA HIS A 270 13.44 -24.85 -17.15
C HIS A 270 12.43 -25.95 -16.79
N HIS A 271 11.50 -25.68 -15.87
CA HIS A 271 10.44 -26.63 -15.51
C HIS A 271 9.52 -26.99 -16.68
N GLN A 272 9.33 -26.08 -17.64
CA GLN A 272 8.50 -26.31 -18.82
C GLN A 272 9.24 -27.05 -19.96
N HIS A 273 10.52 -26.76 -20.16
CA HIS A 273 11.25 -27.20 -21.36
C HIS A 273 12.40 -28.18 -21.10
N GLN A 274 12.73 -28.44 -19.83
CA GLN A 274 13.86 -29.27 -19.36
C GLN A 274 15.20 -28.92 -20.04
N PHE A 275 16.00 -28.11 -19.37
CA PHE A 275 17.35 -27.78 -19.84
C PHE A 275 18.33 -28.92 -19.59
N ASP A 276 19.38 -29.00 -20.41
CA ASP A 276 20.53 -29.85 -20.12
C ASP A 276 21.35 -29.32 -18.92
N ALA A 277 22.18 -30.18 -18.34
CA ALA A 277 22.95 -29.86 -17.13
C ALA A 277 23.91 -28.68 -17.31
N THR A 278 24.45 -28.47 -18.52
CA THR A 278 25.40 -27.37 -18.77
C THR A 278 24.66 -26.03 -18.79
N LEU A 279 23.47 -26.01 -19.39
CA LEU A 279 22.60 -24.85 -19.43
C LEU A 279 22.01 -24.54 -18.04
N VAL A 280 21.67 -25.55 -17.23
CA VAL A 280 21.26 -25.35 -15.83
C VAL A 280 22.36 -24.67 -15.01
N ALA A 281 23.60 -25.18 -15.10
CA ALA A 281 24.72 -24.60 -14.36
C ALA A 281 24.92 -23.11 -14.71
N ARG A 282 24.92 -22.78 -16.01
CA ARG A 282 25.17 -21.41 -16.50
C ARG A 282 24.00 -20.44 -16.29
N GLU A 283 22.77 -20.88 -16.53
CA GLU A 283 21.59 -19.99 -16.55
C GLU A 283 20.85 -19.92 -15.21
N ILE A 284 21.09 -20.88 -14.30
CA ILE A 284 20.40 -20.96 -13.01
C ILE A 284 21.41 -20.95 -11.86
N GLU A 285 22.33 -21.91 -11.79
CA GLU A 285 23.18 -22.09 -10.60
C GLU A 285 24.20 -20.96 -10.42
N GLU A 286 24.87 -20.53 -11.49
CA GLU A 286 25.80 -19.39 -11.48
C GLU A 286 25.11 -18.07 -11.08
N PRO A 287 23.99 -17.64 -11.74
CA PRO A 287 23.23 -16.46 -11.32
C PRO A 287 22.69 -16.56 -9.89
N LEU A 288 22.22 -17.75 -9.47
CA LEU A 288 21.75 -18.00 -8.11
C LEU A 288 22.86 -17.78 -7.07
N ALA A 289 24.05 -18.33 -7.32
CA ALA A 289 25.20 -18.18 -6.44
C ALA A 289 25.65 -16.70 -6.33
N GLN A 290 25.68 -16.00 -7.47
CA GLN A 290 25.98 -14.56 -7.52
C GLN A 290 24.95 -13.74 -6.73
N LEU A 291 23.65 -14.01 -6.92
CA LEU A 291 22.58 -13.34 -6.18
C LEU A 291 22.68 -13.60 -4.67
N HIS A 292 22.98 -14.82 -4.24
CA HIS A 292 23.22 -15.10 -2.82
C HIS A 292 24.38 -14.27 -2.25
N TYR A 293 25.47 -14.10 -2.99
CA TYR A 293 26.58 -13.26 -2.58
C TYR A 293 26.16 -11.79 -2.43
N GLU A 294 25.47 -11.24 -3.44
CA GLU A 294 25.01 -9.84 -3.45
C GLU A 294 24.00 -9.55 -2.35
N VAL A 295 23.03 -10.45 -2.15
CA VAL A 295 21.99 -10.32 -1.11
C VAL A 295 22.61 -10.38 0.29
N ARG A 296 23.61 -11.24 0.51
CA ARG A 296 24.35 -11.27 1.79
C ARG A 296 25.15 -10.00 2.01
N ALA A 297 25.74 -9.43 0.97
CA ALA A 297 26.45 -8.16 1.07
C ALA A 297 25.52 -7.00 1.50
N LEU A 298 24.24 -7.03 1.14
CA LEU A 298 23.26 -6.04 1.64
C LEU A 298 23.10 -6.07 3.16
N ARG A 299 23.32 -7.22 3.81
CA ARG A 299 23.19 -7.36 5.27
C ARG A 299 24.24 -6.54 6.04
N ALA A 300 25.33 -6.15 5.39
CA ALA A 300 26.34 -5.28 5.98
C ALA A 300 25.87 -3.82 6.11
N ILE A 301 24.76 -3.45 5.46
CA ILE A 301 24.14 -2.13 5.63
C ILE A 301 23.40 -2.12 6.97
N ASP A 302 23.72 -1.16 7.83
CA ASP A 302 23.08 -0.99 9.14
C ASP A 302 21.71 -0.30 9.01
N ASP A 303 20.78 -1.02 8.41
CA ASP A 303 19.41 -0.59 8.19
C ASP A 303 18.47 -1.79 8.35
N VAL A 304 17.51 -1.68 9.27
CA VAL A 304 16.61 -2.80 9.64
C VAL A 304 15.72 -3.23 8.47
N TYR A 305 15.29 -2.30 7.61
CA TYR A 305 14.44 -2.60 6.46
C TYR A 305 15.24 -3.31 5.38
N VAL A 306 16.47 -2.84 5.09
CA VAL A 306 17.37 -3.51 4.14
C VAL A 306 17.74 -4.91 4.63
N GLN A 307 18.02 -5.05 5.93
CA GLN A 307 18.35 -6.33 6.55
C GLN A 307 17.19 -7.34 6.49
N ALA A 308 15.95 -6.90 6.67
CA ALA A 308 14.77 -7.75 6.53
C ALA A 308 14.54 -8.14 5.07
N THR A 309 14.62 -7.16 4.15
CA THR A 309 14.48 -7.38 2.70
C THR A 309 15.54 -8.35 2.19
N ALA A 310 16.80 -8.21 2.60
CA ALA A 310 17.87 -9.12 2.22
C ALA A 310 17.60 -10.56 2.67
N ARG A 311 17.17 -10.76 3.93
CA ARG A 311 16.83 -12.10 4.45
C ARG A 311 15.63 -12.70 3.72
N ALA A 312 14.60 -11.90 3.46
CA ALA A 312 13.45 -12.34 2.70
C ALA A 312 13.84 -12.75 1.28
N ILE A 313 14.64 -11.95 0.57
CA ILE A 313 15.14 -12.31 -0.78
C ILE A 313 15.98 -13.59 -0.72
N GLU A 314 16.84 -13.76 0.29
CA GLU A 314 17.65 -14.98 0.41
C GLU A 314 16.79 -16.22 0.63
N LEU A 315 15.73 -16.14 1.43
CA LEU A 315 14.73 -17.21 1.56
C LEU A 315 14.04 -17.48 0.22
N VAL A 316 13.66 -16.44 -0.53
CA VAL A 316 13.07 -16.59 -1.88
C VAL A 316 14.00 -17.38 -2.79
N LEU A 317 15.30 -17.03 -2.83
CA LEU A 317 16.29 -17.73 -3.65
C LEU A 317 16.38 -19.22 -3.29
N TYR A 318 16.38 -19.54 -1.99
CA TYR A 318 16.42 -20.94 -1.54
C TYR A 318 15.14 -21.72 -1.84
N LEU A 319 13.98 -21.07 -1.79
CA LEU A 319 12.72 -21.71 -2.14
C LEU A 319 12.57 -21.89 -3.65
N LEU A 320 13.12 -20.97 -4.47
CA LEU A 320 13.12 -21.08 -5.93
C LEU A 320 13.98 -22.25 -6.42
N TRP A 321 15.13 -22.47 -5.80
CA TRP A 321 16.05 -23.55 -6.15
C TRP A 321 16.60 -24.25 -4.89
N PRO A 322 15.87 -25.25 -4.36
CA PRO A 322 16.18 -25.89 -3.09
C PRO A 322 17.59 -26.52 -3.09
N SER A 323 18.49 -25.92 -2.32
CA SER A 323 19.90 -26.33 -2.19
C SER A 323 20.39 -26.43 -0.74
N LYS A 324 19.52 -26.15 0.23
CA LYS A 324 19.81 -26.13 1.66
C LYS A 324 18.82 -26.96 2.46
N SER A 325 19.24 -27.36 3.65
CA SER A 325 18.39 -28.09 4.60
C SER A 325 17.33 -27.18 5.23
N GLY A 326 16.19 -27.77 5.62
CA GLY A 326 15.11 -27.07 6.34
C GLY A 326 15.59 -26.33 7.59
N ALA A 327 16.47 -26.95 8.38
CA ALA A 327 17.06 -26.32 9.57
C ALA A 327 17.75 -24.97 9.29
N TYR A 328 18.43 -24.84 8.15
CA TYR A 328 19.05 -23.57 7.76
C TYR A 328 18.01 -22.52 7.37
N LEU A 329 16.96 -22.92 6.64
CA LEU A 329 15.86 -22.04 6.27
C LEU A 329 15.08 -21.57 7.49
N THR A 330 14.83 -22.46 8.46
CA THR A 330 14.21 -22.14 9.75
C THR A 330 15.02 -21.11 10.54
N LEU A 331 16.35 -21.28 10.60
CA LEU A 331 17.22 -20.29 11.24
C LEU A 331 17.10 -18.92 10.56
N LEU A 332 17.18 -18.89 9.23
CA LEU A 332 17.09 -17.66 8.45
C LEU A 332 15.72 -16.98 8.57
N ALA A 333 14.63 -17.75 8.62
CA ALA A 333 13.29 -17.26 8.91
C ALA A 333 13.19 -16.68 10.33
N GLY A 334 13.87 -17.30 11.31
CA GLY A 334 14.03 -16.76 12.66
C GLY A 334 14.70 -15.38 12.67
N GLU A 335 15.81 -15.22 11.95
CA GLU A 335 16.48 -13.91 11.83
C GLU A 335 15.58 -12.86 11.13
N LEU A 336 14.81 -13.27 10.11
CA LEU A 336 13.85 -12.40 9.44
C LEU A 336 12.78 -11.91 10.42
N LYS A 337 12.20 -12.82 11.21
CA LYS A 337 11.25 -12.49 12.27
C LYS A 337 11.84 -11.47 13.24
N GLU A 338 13.04 -11.72 13.77
CA GLU A 338 13.70 -10.82 14.72
C GLU A 338 13.91 -9.42 14.13
N THR A 339 14.29 -9.36 12.85
CA THR A 339 14.50 -8.09 12.15
C THR A 339 13.19 -7.32 11.95
N ILE A 340 12.11 -7.99 11.51
CA ILE A 340 10.77 -7.38 11.35
C ILE A 340 10.23 -6.88 12.70
N CYS A 341 10.45 -7.64 13.78
CA CYS A 341 10.07 -7.24 15.12
C CYS A 341 10.75 -5.93 15.58
N ARG A 342 11.89 -5.55 14.99
CA ARG A 342 12.62 -4.32 15.28
C ARG A 342 12.20 -3.12 14.42
N PHE A 343 11.27 -3.27 13.47
CA PHE A 343 10.82 -2.15 12.66
C PHE A 343 10.28 -1.00 13.52
N PRO A 344 10.73 0.24 13.30
CA PRO A 344 10.34 1.39 14.09
C PRO A 344 8.87 1.76 13.85
N ILE A 345 8.35 1.58 12.64
CA ILE A 345 6.93 1.77 12.31
C ILE A 345 6.34 0.38 12.03
N LYS A 346 5.27 0.00 12.73
CA LYS A 346 4.60 -1.28 12.46
C LYS A 346 3.65 -1.17 11.27
N GLY A 347 3.62 -2.23 10.46
CA GLY A 347 2.65 -2.36 9.38
C GLY A 347 1.24 -2.48 9.93
N CYS A 348 0.28 -1.84 9.25
CA CYS A 348 -1.13 -2.07 9.53
C CYS A 348 -1.55 -3.48 9.10
N SER A 349 -2.74 -3.92 9.49
CA SER A 349 -3.24 -5.26 9.20
C SER A 349 -3.26 -5.60 7.72
N TYR A 350 -3.64 -4.65 6.87
CA TYR A 350 -3.64 -4.83 5.42
C TYR A 350 -2.23 -4.96 4.84
N MET A 351 -1.24 -4.28 5.44
CA MET A 351 0.16 -4.43 5.06
C MET A 351 0.71 -5.79 5.49
N ASN A 352 0.30 -6.30 6.66
CA ASN A 352 0.70 -7.62 7.14
C ASN A 352 0.08 -8.72 6.26
N LEU A 353 -1.24 -8.64 6.03
CA LEU A 353 -1.98 -9.59 5.19
C LEU A 353 -1.38 -9.73 3.80
N THR A 354 -0.92 -8.63 3.20
CA THR A 354 -0.36 -8.62 1.85
C THR A 354 1.16 -8.80 1.81
N SER A 355 1.80 -9.16 2.93
CA SER A 355 3.28 -9.17 3.08
C SER A 355 3.91 -10.47 2.60
N PHE A 356 4.54 -10.43 1.43
CA PHE A 356 5.35 -11.54 0.95
C PHE A 356 6.52 -11.88 1.85
N PRO A 357 7.23 -10.93 2.50
CA PRO A 357 8.23 -11.28 3.52
C PRO A 357 7.67 -12.15 4.66
N LEU A 358 6.46 -11.87 5.15
CA LEU A 358 5.83 -12.69 6.20
C LEU A 358 5.46 -14.08 5.67
N MET A 359 4.88 -14.15 4.45
CA MET A 359 4.50 -15.42 3.83
C MET A 359 5.72 -16.30 3.53
N ILE A 360 6.81 -15.71 3.01
CA ILE A 360 8.05 -16.44 2.74
C ILE A 360 8.67 -16.95 4.04
N GLY A 361 8.63 -16.17 5.13
CA GLY A 361 9.05 -16.63 6.45
C GLY A 361 8.24 -17.84 6.93
N ALA A 362 6.92 -17.83 6.75
CA ALA A 362 6.03 -18.95 7.08
C ALA A 362 6.32 -20.20 6.22
N ILE A 363 6.52 -20.01 4.92
CA ILE A 363 6.75 -21.11 3.97
C ILE A 363 8.11 -21.77 4.18
N ALA A 364 9.15 -20.98 4.47
CA ALA A 364 10.52 -21.50 4.55
C ALA A 364 10.87 -22.17 5.88
N ALA A 365 10.17 -21.82 6.96
CA ALA A 365 10.42 -22.39 8.27
C ALA A 365 9.75 -23.76 8.43
N ASP A 366 10.41 -24.69 9.13
CA ASP A 366 9.90 -26.04 9.39
C ASP A 366 8.56 -25.99 10.16
N GLU A 367 7.67 -26.96 9.87
CA GLU A 367 6.26 -26.99 10.35
C GLU A 367 6.09 -26.79 11.87
N ASP A 368 6.94 -27.45 12.66
CA ASP A 368 6.86 -27.43 14.14
C ASP A 368 7.75 -26.34 14.78
N SER A 369 8.28 -25.41 13.98
CA SER A 369 9.26 -24.43 14.47
C SER A 369 8.60 -23.16 15.03
N LEU A 370 9.22 -22.59 16.08
CA LEU A 370 8.79 -21.32 16.68
C LEU A 370 8.78 -20.13 15.70
N PRO A 371 9.72 -20.00 14.74
CA PRO A 371 9.63 -18.98 13.70
C PRO A 371 8.37 -19.15 12.85
N ARG A 372 8.08 -20.36 12.38
CA ARG A 372 6.91 -20.63 11.54
C ARG A 372 5.60 -20.28 12.26
N ALA A 373 5.42 -20.79 13.48
CA ALA A 373 4.25 -20.52 14.29
C ALA A 373 4.00 -19.01 14.42
N TRP A 374 5.05 -18.22 14.67
CA TRP A 374 4.93 -16.76 14.74
C TRP A 374 4.46 -16.11 13.43
N PHE A 375 4.97 -16.53 12.27
CA PHE A 375 4.52 -15.97 10.99
C PHE A 375 3.07 -16.36 10.68
N VAL A 376 2.71 -17.64 10.89
CA VAL A 376 1.35 -18.15 10.66
C VAL A 376 0.36 -17.48 11.58
N ASP A 377 0.64 -17.42 12.90
CA ASP A 377 -0.20 -16.73 13.88
C ASP A 377 -0.40 -15.27 13.50
N ARG A 378 0.70 -14.57 13.14
CA ARG A 378 0.64 -13.16 12.78
C ARG A 378 -0.23 -12.92 11.55
N LEU A 379 -0.17 -13.78 10.55
CA LEU A 379 -1.00 -13.67 9.34
C LEU A 379 -2.46 -14.08 9.61
N ALA A 380 -2.67 -15.16 10.37
CA ALA A 380 -4.00 -15.69 10.69
C ALA A 380 -4.81 -14.73 11.58
N GLN A 381 -4.15 -14.00 12.49
CA GLN A 381 -4.78 -12.94 13.29
C GLN A 381 -5.44 -11.88 12.39
N GLU A 382 -4.77 -11.45 11.32
CA GLU A 382 -5.29 -10.44 10.40
C GLU A 382 -6.44 -11.00 9.56
N VAL A 383 -6.33 -12.25 9.11
CA VAL A 383 -7.41 -12.96 8.39
C VAL A 383 -8.66 -13.03 9.26
N ARG A 384 -8.53 -13.47 10.51
CA ARG A 384 -9.64 -13.55 11.46
C ARG A 384 -10.25 -12.18 11.73
N ALA A 385 -9.42 -11.17 12.00
CA ALA A 385 -9.90 -9.81 12.26
C ALA A 385 -10.75 -9.26 11.11
N MET A 386 -10.41 -9.61 9.86
CA MET A 386 -11.22 -9.26 8.70
C MET A 386 -12.49 -10.12 8.57
N GLN A 387 -12.43 -11.43 8.82
CA GLN A 387 -13.61 -12.32 8.81
C GLN A 387 -14.67 -11.88 9.82
N LEU A 388 -14.26 -11.53 11.03
CA LEU A 388 -15.14 -11.00 12.09
C LEU A 388 -15.88 -9.71 11.70
N ARG A 389 -15.46 -9.06 10.60
CA ARG A 389 -16.07 -7.83 10.07
C ARG A 389 -16.85 -8.05 8.77
N GLY A 390 -17.11 -9.31 8.43
CA GLY A 390 -17.93 -9.71 7.29
C GLY A 390 -17.13 -10.01 6.02
N TRP A 391 -15.79 -10.00 6.05
CA TRP A 391 -15.00 -10.43 4.90
C TRP A 391 -14.94 -11.95 4.81
N ASN A 392 -15.80 -12.55 4.00
CA ASN A 392 -15.83 -14.01 3.81
C ASN A 392 -14.54 -14.60 3.21
N ARG A 393 -13.78 -13.80 2.47
CA ARG A 393 -12.53 -14.23 1.81
C ARG A 393 -11.46 -13.12 1.88
N PRO A 394 -10.86 -12.84 3.04
CA PRO A 394 -9.89 -11.75 3.19
C PRO A 394 -8.69 -11.89 2.23
N LEU A 395 -8.22 -13.12 2.02
CA LEU A 395 -7.09 -13.42 1.14
C LEU A 395 -7.39 -13.25 -0.36
N SER A 396 -8.65 -13.00 -0.75
CA SER A 396 -8.99 -12.68 -2.14
C SER A 396 -8.31 -11.41 -2.66
N LEU A 397 -7.92 -10.51 -1.75
CA LEU A 397 -7.10 -9.32 -2.04
C LEU A 397 -5.77 -9.67 -2.72
N LEU A 398 -5.23 -10.86 -2.46
CA LEU A 398 -4.03 -11.40 -3.11
C LEU A 398 -4.39 -12.38 -4.23
N GLN A 399 -5.25 -13.36 -3.92
CA GLN A 399 -5.51 -14.52 -4.77
C GLN A 399 -6.02 -14.16 -6.17
N ASN A 400 -6.86 -13.13 -6.29
CA ASN A 400 -7.43 -12.75 -7.59
C ASN A 400 -6.35 -12.33 -8.60
N LYS A 401 -5.21 -11.82 -8.13
CA LYS A 401 -4.08 -11.43 -9.00
C LYS A 401 -3.32 -12.64 -9.57
N TYR A 402 -3.50 -13.82 -8.98
CA TYR A 402 -2.74 -15.04 -9.28
C TYR A 402 -3.59 -16.22 -9.75
N TYR A 403 -4.84 -15.96 -10.13
CA TYR A 403 -5.80 -17.02 -10.50
C TYR A 403 -5.28 -17.96 -11.60
N ASN A 404 -4.40 -17.45 -12.48
CA ASN A 404 -3.82 -18.17 -13.62
C ASN A 404 -2.29 -18.30 -13.56
N ASN A 405 -1.66 -18.10 -12.39
CA ASN A 405 -0.21 -18.23 -12.26
C ASN A 405 0.15 -19.63 -11.72
N GLU A 406 0.97 -20.35 -12.47
CA GLU A 406 1.51 -21.67 -12.12
C GLU A 406 3.03 -21.61 -11.86
N SER A 407 3.56 -20.46 -11.45
CA SER A 407 4.97 -20.39 -11.04
C SER A 407 5.28 -21.34 -9.90
N SER A 408 6.54 -21.79 -9.85
CA SER A 408 7.05 -22.80 -8.89
C SER A 408 6.68 -22.51 -7.42
N LEU A 409 6.72 -21.25 -6.99
CA LEU A 409 6.37 -20.85 -5.61
C LEU A 409 4.87 -20.62 -5.38
N MET A 410 4.08 -20.44 -6.44
CA MET A 410 2.66 -20.13 -6.30
C MET A 410 1.88 -21.27 -5.63
N GLY A 411 2.31 -22.52 -5.83
CA GLY A 411 1.74 -23.67 -5.12
C GLY A 411 1.88 -23.54 -3.60
N GLN A 412 3.06 -23.11 -3.13
CA GLN A 412 3.35 -22.93 -1.69
C GLN A 412 2.55 -21.76 -1.09
N PHE A 413 2.42 -20.63 -1.82
CA PHE A 413 1.55 -19.54 -1.39
C PHE A 413 0.08 -19.96 -1.31
N LYS A 414 -0.41 -20.70 -2.32
CA LYS A 414 -1.78 -21.24 -2.30
C LYS A 414 -1.98 -22.15 -1.09
N ALA A 415 -1.05 -23.06 -0.80
CA ALA A 415 -1.13 -23.93 0.37
C ALA A 415 -1.19 -23.12 1.68
N LEU A 416 -0.28 -22.15 1.86
CA LEU A 416 -0.29 -21.25 3.01
C LEU A 416 -1.62 -20.50 3.14
N TRP A 417 -2.18 -19.97 2.04
CA TRP A 417 -3.45 -19.25 2.10
C TRP A 417 -4.64 -20.13 2.52
N HIS A 418 -4.62 -21.42 2.18
CA HIS A 418 -5.64 -22.37 2.65
C HIS A 418 -5.45 -22.66 4.14
N GLU A 419 -4.22 -22.87 4.60
CA GLU A 419 -3.89 -23.05 6.03
C GLU A 419 -4.33 -21.84 6.85
N LEU A 420 -3.99 -20.61 6.43
CA LEU A 420 -4.37 -19.39 7.13
C LEU A 420 -5.89 -19.24 7.28
N HIS A 421 -6.66 -19.66 6.27
CA HIS A 421 -8.11 -19.67 6.37
C HIS A 421 -8.62 -20.70 7.39
N HIS A 422 -7.96 -21.85 7.51
CA HIS A 422 -8.30 -22.89 8.49
C HIS A 422 -7.96 -22.45 9.92
N VAL A 423 -6.71 -22.05 10.16
CA VAL A 423 -6.21 -21.58 11.47
C VAL A 423 -6.98 -20.36 11.97
N ALA A 424 -7.41 -19.47 11.06
CA ALA A 424 -8.25 -18.34 11.43
C ALA A 424 -9.61 -18.77 12.01
N ASN A 425 -10.17 -19.89 11.56
CA ASN A 425 -11.49 -20.39 11.98
C ASN A 425 -11.42 -21.42 13.13
N GLU A 426 -10.29 -22.11 13.35
CA GLU A 426 -10.17 -23.13 14.43
C GLU A 426 -10.12 -22.55 15.84
N LEU A 427 -9.73 -21.29 16.00
CA LEU A 427 -9.66 -20.60 17.30
C LEU A 427 -11.00 -19.94 17.68
N GLU A 428 -12.12 -20.39 17.10
CA GLU A 428 -13.49 -20.04 17.50
C GLU A 428 -14.07 -20.99 18.57
N ASP A 429 -13.42 -22.13 18.82
CA ASP A 429 -13.70 -23.06 19.93
C ASP A 429 -12.70 -22.86 21.09
#